data_AF-A0A950EGZ4-F1
#
_entry.id   AF-A0A950EGZ4-F1
#
_cell.length_a   1.000
_cell.length_b   1.000
_cell.length_c   1.000
_cell.angle_alpha   90.00
_cell.angle_beta   90.00
_cell.angle_gamma   90.00
#
_symmetry.space_group_name_H-M   'P 1'
#
loop_
_entity.id
_entity.type
_entity.pdbx_description
1 polymer ?
#
loop_
_entity_poly.entity_id
_entity_poly.type
_entity_poly.pdbx_seq_one_letter_code
_entity_poly.pdbx_strand_id
1 'polypeptide(L)' 'MHFAFKWKHRDGSTIEFSRGGWDSDDPAKTGWLNQESALLSSWPVIPAGIRAWLQQNCELIDFRAIVQ' A
#
# COMPACT_ATOMS: atom_id res chain seq x y z
N MET A 1 16.40 -4.99 5.71
CA MET A 1 15.78 -3.96 4.85
C MET A 1 14.42 -3.59 5.41
N HIS A 2 14.27 -2.37 5.91
CA HIS A 2 12.96 -1.81 6.22
C HIS A 2 12.58 -0.88 5.07
N PHE A 3 11.52 -1.22 4.35
CA PHE A 3 10.92 -0.33 3.37
C PHE A 3 9.50 0.05 3.82
N ALA A 4 9.10 1.27 3.51
CA ALA A 4 7.74 1.74 3.63
C ALA A 4 7.45 2.76 2.51
N PHE A 5 6.30 2.61 1.86
CA PHE A 5 5.78 3.57 0.90
C PHE A 5 4.47 4.12 1.45
N LYS A 6 4.27 5.44 1.39
CA LYS A 6 3.02 6.07 1.82
C LYS A 6 2.39 6.85 0.68
N TRP A 7 1.08 6.70 0.57
CA TRP A 7 0.27 7.46 -0.36
C TRP A 7 -0.85 8.21 0.37
N LYS A 8 -1.23 9.36 -0.19
CA LYS A 8 -2.45 10.08 0.17
C LYS A 8 -3.51 9.80 -0.90
N HIS A 9 -4.63 9.21 -0.51
CA HIS A 9 -5.76 8.99 -1.39
C HIS A 9 -6.60 10.27 -1.51
N ARG A 10 -7.33 10.42 -2.63
CA ARG A 10 -8.16 11.60 -2.94
C ARG A 10 -9.23 11.94 -1.91
N ASP A 11 -9.71 10.95 -1.15
CA ASP A 11 -10.68 11.17 -0.05
C ASP A 11 -10.02 11.63 1.26
N GLY A 12 -8.69 11.79 1.28
CA GLY A 12 -7.93 12.20 2.45
C GLY A 12 -7.41 11.04 3.30
N SER A 13 -7.73 9.79 3.00
CA SER A 13 -7.13 8.64 3.69
C SER A 13 -5.65 8.47 3.34
N THR A 14 -4.89 7.93 4.29
CA THR A 14 -3.46 7.63 4.15
C THR A 14 -3.29 6.12 4.02
N ILE A 15 -2.46 5.69 3.08
CA ILE A 15 -2.18 4.27 2.82
C ILE A 15 -0.69 4.05 2.97
N GLU A 16 -0.29 3.02 3.72
CA GLU A 16 1.09 2.57 3.87
C GLU A 16 1.25 1.15 3.33
N PHE A 17 2.29 0.93 2.53
CA PHE A 17 2.76 -0.41 2.19
C PHE A 17 4.12 -0.64 2.83
N SER A 18 4.23 -1.69 3.64
CA SER A 18 5.46 -2.07 4.32
C SER A 18 5.67 -3.58 4.31
N ARG A 19 6.70 -4.05 5.00
CA ARG A 19 6.93 -5.49 5.21
C ARG A 19 5.80 -6.17 6.00
N GLY A 20 4.94 -5.42 6.68
CA GLY A 20 3.77 -5.93 7.38
C GLY A 20 2.55 -6.14 6.49
N GLY A 21 2.58 -5.68 5.23
CA GLY A 21 1.41 -5.63 4.36
C GLY A 21 0.94 -4.21 4.12
N TRP A 22 -0.36 -4.08 3.86
CA TRP A 22 -1.03 -2.81 3.66
C TRP A 22 -1.69 -2.33 4.95
N ASP A 23 -1.59 -1.04 5.22
CA ASP A 23 -2.28 -0.37 6.31
C ASP A 23 -2.87 0.97 5.83
N SER A 24 -3.96 1.41 6.44
CA SER A 24 -4.64 2.64 6.12
C SER A 24 -5.51 3.12 7.28
N ASP A 25 -5.69 4.44 7.38
CA ASP A 25 -6.67 5.04 8.28
C ASP A 25 -8.13 4.78 7.85
N ASP A 26 -8.36 4.25 6.64
CA ASP A 26 -9.63 3.67 6.21
C ASP A 26 -9.56 2.13 6.24
N PRO A 27 -10.27 1.47 7.19
CA PRO A 27 -10.21 0.02 7.35
C PRO A 27 -10.76 -0.74 6.14
N ALA A 28 -11.65 -0.16 5.34
CA ALA A 28 -12.15 -0.80 4.12
C ALA A 28 -11.05 -0.91 3.06
N LYS A 29 -10.19 0.10 2.95
CA LYS A 29 -9.01 0.07 2.06
C LYS A 29 -7.99 -0.93 2.55
N THR A 30 -7.70 -0.95 3.86
CA THR A 30 -6.81 -1.96 4.47
C THR A 30 -7.28 -3.38 4.16
N GLY A 31 -8.57 -3.66 4.31
CA GLY A 31 -9.15 -4.96 4.01
C GLY A 31 -9.01 -5.35 2.54
N TRP A 32 -9.46 -4.47 1.63
CA TRP A 32 -9.39 -4.72 0.19
C TRP A 32 -7.95 -4.90 -0.31
N LEU A 33 -7.01 -4.03 0.08
CA LEU A 33 -5.61 -4.09 -0.37
C LEU A 33 -4.92 -5.38 0.07
N ASN A 34 -5.12 -5.80 1.32
CA ASN A 34 -4.55 -7.04 1.84
C ASN A 34 -5.19 -8.27 1.18
N GLN A 35 -6.50 -8.25 0.95
CA GLN A 35 -7.19 -9.33 0.25
C GLN A 35 -6.66 -9.51 -1.18
N GLU A 36 -6.63 -8.43 -1.97
CA GLU A 36 -6.13 -8.47 -3.35
C GLU A 36 -4.67 -8.90 -3.43
N SER A 37 -3.85 -8.51 -2.47
CA SER A 37 -2.45 -8.94 -2.39
C SER A 37 -2.31 -10.42 -2.06
N ALA A 38 -3.13 -10.93 -1.12
CA ALA A 38 -3.12 -12.32 -0.68
C ALA A 38 -3.56 -13.31 -1.78
N LEU A 39 -4.36 -12.87 -2.75
CA LEU A 39 -4.73 -13.68 -3.92
C LEU A 39 -3.53 -14.02 -4.81
N LEU A 40 -2.45 -13.24 -4.75
CA LEU A 40 -1.28 -13.38 -5.63
C LEU A 40 -0.03 -13.86 -4.88
N SER A 41 0.07 -13.58 -3.58
CA SER A 41 1.24 -13.96 -2.79
C SER A 41 0.91 -14.12 -1.31
N SER A 42 1.63 -15.00 -0.62
CA SER A 42 1.67 -15.07 0.84
C SER A 42 2.56 -14.00 1.48
N TRP A 43 3.30 -13.24 0.67
CA TRP A 43 4.13 -12.12 1.10
C TRP A 43 3.51 -10.79 0.65
N PRO A 44 3.75 -9.67 1.37
CA PRO A 44 3.34 -8.36 0.92
C PRO A 44 3.89 -8.06 -0.48
N VAL A 45 2.98 -7.78 -1.42
CA VAL A 45 3.28 -7.44 -2.80
C VAL A 45 2.41 -6.26 -3.23
N ILE A 46 2.81 -5.60 -4.32
CA ILE A 46 1.99 -4.60 -5.00
C ILE A 46 1.54 -5.19 -6.34
N PRO A 47 0.35 -5.82 -6.41
CA PRO A 47 -0.24 -6.29 -7.66
C PRO A 47 -0.36 -5.19 -8.71
N ALA A 48 -0.36 -5.57 -10.00
CA ALA A 48 -0.53 -4.61 -11.10
C ALA A 48 -1.84 -3.81 -10.98
N GLY A 49 -2.94 -4.45 -10.54
CA GLY A 49 -4.22 -3.78 -10.30
C GLY A 49 -4.15 -2.74 -9.19
N ILE A 50 -3.54 -3.07 -8.06
CA ILE A 50 -3.32 -2.13 -6.95
C ILE A 50 -2.41 -0.99 -7.40
N ARG A 51 -1.34 -1.27 -8.16
CA ARG A 51 -0.45 -0.24 -8.70
C ARG A 51 -1.20 0.75 -9.59
N ALA A 52 -2.04 0.26 -10.51
CA ALA A 52 -2.84 1.11 -11.39
C ALA A 52 -3.84 1.96 -10.57
N TRP A 53 -4.49 1.35 -9.56
CA TRP A 53 -5.40 2.06 -8.68
C TRP A 53 -4.71 3.16 -7.87
N LEU A 54 -3.51 2.90 -7.32
CA LEU A 54 -2.70 3.89 -6.61
C LEU A 54 -2.34 5.06 -7.53
N GLN A 55 -1.90 4.79 -8.76
CA GLN A 55 -1.54 5.83 -9.73
C GLN A 55 -2.73 6.71 -10.12
N GLN A 56 -3.94 6.15 -10.13
CA GLN A 56 -5.15 6.91 -10.46
C GLN A 56 -5.69 7.68 -9.27
N ASN A 57 -5.70 7.09 -8.07
CA ASN A 57 -6.47 7.61 -6.94
C ASN A 57 -5.62 8.17 -5.79
N CYS A 58 -4.30 8.02 -5.85
CA CYS A 58 -3.41 8.43 -4.78
C CYS A 58 -2.18 9.17 -5.29
N GLU A 59 -1.58 9.95 -4.39
CA GLU A 59 -0.29 10.59 -4.59
C GLU A 59 0.73 9.99 -3.62
N LEU A 60 1.94 9.66 -4.09
CA LEU A 60 3.00 9.17 -3.22
C LEU A 60 3.53 10.34 -2.38
N ILE A 61 3.48 10.21 -1.05
CA ILE A 61 3.84 11.28 -0.10
C ILE A 61 5.06 10.96 0.77
N ASP A 62 5.46 9.70 0.91
CA ASP A 62 6.68 9.31 1.62
C ASP A 62 7.23 7.99 1.06
N PHE A 63 8.55 7.86 1.07
CA PHE A 63 9.27 6.63 0.76
C PHE A 63 10.46 6.49 1.71
N ARG A 64 10.51 5.37 2.41
CA ARG A 64 11.62 5.01 3.31
C ARG A 64 12.20 3.70 2.84
N ALA A 65 13.51 3.66 2.61
CA ALA A 65 14.26 2.42 2.47
C ALA A 65 15.52 2.52 3.33
N ILE A 66 15.57 1.72 4.40
CA ILE A 66 16.77 1.55 5.23
C ILE A 66 17.51 0.33 4.70
N VAL A 67 18.64 0.60 4.04
CA VAL A 67 19.68 -0.37 3.74
C VAL A 67 20.60 -0.40 4.96
N GLN A 68 20.68 -1.55 5.63
CA GLN A 68 21.72 -1.80 6.65
C GLN A 68 22.92 -2.43 5.97
#